data_AF-A0A523LNP0-F1
#
_entry.id   AF-A0A523LNP0-F1
#
_cell.length_a   1.000
_cell.length_b   1.000
_cell.length_c   1.000
_cell.angle_alpha   90.00
_cell.angle_beta   90.00
_cell.angle_gamma   90.00
#
_symmetry.space_group_name_H-M   'P 1'
#
loop_
_entity.id
_entity.type
_entity.pdbx_description
1 polymer ?
#
loop_
_entity_poly.entity_id
_entity_poly.type
_entity_poly.pdbx_seq_one_letter_code
_entity_poly.pdbx_strand_id
1 'polypeptide(L)'
;MCSQSGLIVPTKRTSKKRQKKIQSGKLRIGDDWNAITIIALSQTNPLKAVAEFVENSIDAHARHITITRGREHNEAYLRIMDDGDGIPKDD
;
A
#
# COMPACT_ATOMS: atom_id res chain seq x y z
N MET A 1 -70.02 -8.42 -16.75
CA MET A 1 -69.22 -9.13 -15.73
C MET A 1 -67.75 -9.04 -16.10
N CYS A 2 -66.93 -8.62 -15.13
CA CYS A 2 -65.46 -8.64 -15.03
C CYS A 2 -64.58 -8.39 -16.27
N SER A 3 -63.76 -7.33 -16.19
CA SER A 3 -62.31 -7.54 -16.28
C SER A 3 -61.59 -6.45 -15.46
N GLN A 4 -61.01 -6.86 -14.32
CA GLN A 4 -60.19 -6.00 -13.47
C GLN A 4 -58.76 -5.97 -14.03
N SER A 5 -58.31 -4.81 -14.46
CA SER A 5 -56.91 -4.52 -14.77
C SER A 5 -56.14 -4.26 -13.47
N GLY A 6 -55.47 -5.30 -12.97
CA GLY A 6 -54.57 -5.20 -11.82
C GLY A 6 -53.25 -4.50 -12.19
N LEU A 7 -53.01 -3.33 -11.59
CA LEU A 7 -51.71 -2.67 -11.57
C LEU A 7 -50.74 -3.45 -10.65
N ILE A 8 -49.64 -3.94 -11.22
CA ILE A 8 -48.56 -4.59 -10.47
C ILE A 8 -47.63 -3.49 -9.94
N VAL A 9 -47.59 -3.30 -8.62
CA VAL A 9 -46.66 -2.38 -7.95
C VAL A 9 -45.37 -3.14 -7.59
N PRO A 10 -44.17 -2.71 -8.01
CA PRO A 10 -42.93 -3.35 -7.58
C PRO A 10 -42.61 -2.98 -6.12
N THR A 11 -42.66 -3.96 -5.21
CA THR A 11 -42.22 -3.78 -3.83
C THR A 11 -40.68 -3.78 -3.76
N LYS A 12 -40.08 -2.65 -3.38
CA LYS A 12 -38.63 -2.55 -3.16
C LYS A 12 -38.23 -3.38 -1.93
N ARG A 13 -37.67 -4.58 -2.14
CA ARG A 13 -36.99 -5.35 -1.08
C ARG A 13 -35.69 -4.63 -0.71
N THR A 14 -35.65 -4.02 0.46
CA THR A 14 -34.40 -3.48 1.04
C THR A 14 -33.60 -4.61 1.66
N SER A 15 -32.56 -5.07 0.96
CA SER A 15 -31.59 -6.00 1.54
C SER A 15 -30.78 -5.26 2.62
N LYS A 16 -30.95 -5.65 3.89
CA LYS A 16 -30.08 -5.17 4.98
C LYS A 16 -28.67 -5.72 4.75
N LYS A 17 -27.77 -4.90 4.20
CA LYS A 17 -26.33 -5.22 4.14
C LYS A 17 -25.84 -5.47 5.56
N ARG A 18 -25.42 -6.70 5.88
CA ARG A 18 -24.69 -7.01 7.11
C ARG A 18 -23.36 -6.24 7.06
N GLN A 19 -23.24 -5.19 7.86
CA GLN A 19 -21.96 -4.54 8.08
C GLN A 19 -21.03 -5.55 8.76
N LYS A 20 -19.98 -5.99 8.06
CA LYS A 20 -18.87 -6.73 8.66
C LYS A 20 -18.21 -5.80 9.67
N LYS A 21 -18.35 -6.09 10.98
CA LYS A 21 -17.53 -5.47 12.02
C LYS A 21 -16.07 -5.78 11.67
N ILE A 22 -15.30 -4.76 11.29
CA ILE A 22 -13.85 -4.88 11.14
C ILE A 22 -13.33 -5.14 12.56
N GLN A 23 -12.79 -6.33 12.81
CA GLN A 23 -12.06 -6.61 14.05
C GLN A 23 -10.81 -5.72 14.02
N SER A 24 -10.78 -4.72 14.89
CA SER A 24 -9.59 -3.92 15.15
C SER A 24 -8.87 -4.47 16.36
N GLY A 25 -7.54 -4.53 16.28
CA GLY A 25 -6.62 -4.93 17.34
C GLY A 25 -5.28 -4.24 17.11
N LYS A 26 -4.44 -4.15 18.15
CA LYS A 26 -3.12 -3.52 18.05
C LYS A 26 -2.11 -4.58 17.61
N LEU A 27 -1.71 -4.55 16.34
CA LEU A 27 -0.64 -5.41 15.83
C LEU A 27 0.66 -5.08 16.60
N ARG A 28 1.39 -6.11 17.01
CA ARG A 28 2.68 -5.98 17.70
C ARG A 28 3.73 -6.72 16.89
N ILE A 29 4.87 -6.08 16.67
CA ILE A 29 6.05 -6.75 16.11
C ILE A 29 6.69 -7.54 17.25
N GLY A 30 6.96 -8.82 17.00
CA GLY A 30 7.63 -9.69 17.97
C GLY A 30 9.11 -9.87 17.63
N ASP A 31 9.37 -10.37 16.43
CA ASP A 31 10.69 -10.49 15.83
C ASP A 31 10.76 -9.56 14.61
N ASP A 32 11.59 -8.52 14.73
CA ASP A 32 11.74 -7.49 13.71
C ASP A 32 12.31 -8.06 12.40
N TRP A 33 13.24 -9.02 12.46
CA TRP A 33 13.82 -9.65 11.27
C TRP A 33 12.82 -10.52 10.54
N ASN A 34 12.02 -11.27 11.29
CA ASN A 34 10.93 -12.05 10.70
C ASN A 34 9.86 -11.11 10.09
N ALA A 35 9.57 -9.98 10.72
CA ALA A 35 8.66 -8.98 10.16
C ALA A 35 9.19 -8.39 8.84
N ILE A 36 10.47 -8.00 8.77
CA ILE A 36 11.12 -7.54 7.54
C ILE A 36 11.01 -8.61 6.44
N THR A 37 11.32 -9.86 6.78
CA THR A 37 11.26 -10.99 5.85
C THR A 37 9.86 -11.20 5.28
N ILE A 38 8.84 -11.19 6.15
CA ILE A 38 7.43 -11.33 5.74
C ILE A 38 6.99 -10.17 4.85
N ILE A 39 7.40 -8.93 5.16
CA ILE A 39 7.09 -7.75 4.33
C ILE A 39 7.73 -7.93 2.96
N ALA A 40 9.03 -8.26 2.89
CA ALA A 40 9.75 -8.43 1.63
C ALA A 40 9.11 -9.53 0.75
N LEU A 41 8.80 -10.69 1.33
CA LEU A 41 8.20 -11.82 0.58
C LEU A 41 6.77 -11.56 0.13
N SER A 42 6.02 -10.69 0.81
CA SER A 42 4.64 -10.34 0.45
C SER A 42 4.54 -9.22 -0.59
N GLN A 43 5.64 -8.56 -0.95
CA GLN A 43 5.63 -7.55 -2.01
C GLN A 43 5.79 -8.21 -3.39
N THR A 44 4.75 -8.13 -4.22
CA THR A 44 4.73 -8.75 -5.55
C THR A 44 5.26 -7.84 -6.66
N ASN A 45 5.34 -6.52 -6.41
CA ASN A 45 5.73 -5.53 -7.41
C ASN A 45 7.01 -4.78 -6.97
N PRO A 46 8.14 -4.94 -7.67
CA PRO A 46 9.39 -4.24 -7.33
C PRO A 46 9.28 -2.71 -7.44
N LEU A 47 8.30 -2.17 -8.19
CA LEU A 47 8.05 -0.73 -8.24
C LEU A 47 7.61 -0.18 -6.88
N LYS A 48 7.02 -1.00 -6.01
CA LYS A 48 6.63 -0.56 -4.67
C LYS A 48 7.85 -0.18 -3.83
N ALA A 49 8.92 -0.96 -3.90
CA ALA A 49 10.16 -0.66 -3.18
C ALA A 49 10.75 0.68 -3.62
N VAL A 50 10.76 0.94 -4.94
CA VAL A 50 11.21 2.24 -5.47
C VAL A 50 10.29 3.38 -5.01
N ALA A 51 8.97 3.17 -5.02
CA ALA A 51 8.01 4.16 -4.55
C ALA A 51 8.20 4.49 -3.06
N GLU A 52 8.40 3.49 -2.20
CA GLU A 52 8.67 3.69 -0.76
C GLU A 52 9.95 4.49 -0.54
N PHE A 53 11.02 4.26 -1.31
CA PHE A 53 12.22 5.09 -1.21
C PHE A 53 11.99 6.54 -1.65
N VAL A 54 11.20 6.77 -2.71
CA VAL A 54 10.87 8.13 -3.16
C VAL A 54 9.98 8.84 -2.14
N GLU A 55 9.03 8.14 -1.52
CA GLU A 55 8.18 8.67 -0.45
C GLU A 55 9.04 9.10 0.75
N ASN A 56 9.99 8.26 1.19
CA ASN A 56 10.92 8.62 2.27
C ASN A 56 11.73 9.88 1.93
N SER A 57 12.21 10.02 0.69
CA SER A 57 12.94 11.23 0.28
C SER A 57 12.06 12.49 0.31
N ILE A 58 10.77 12.37 -0.06
CA ILE A 58 9.80 13.47 0.03
C ILE A 58 9.53 13.85 1.48
N ASP A 59 9.35 12.86 2.36
CA ASP A 59 9.16 13.07 3.80
C ASP A 59 10.39 13.73 4.45
N ALA A 60 11.59 13.46 3.93
CA ALA A 60 12.83 14.14 4.29
C ALA A 60 13.03 15.50 3.61
N HIS A 61 11.99 16.07 3.00
CA HIS A 61 11.99 17.38 2.34
C HIS A 61 12.97 17.52 1.17
N ALA A 62 13.37 16.42 0.53
CA ALA A 62 14.24 16.47 -0.64
C ALA A 62 13.60 17.28 -1.78
N ARG A 63 14.42 18.05 -2.47
CA ARG A 63 14.03 18.83 -3.66
C ARG A 63 14.42 18.13 -4.95
N HIS A 64 15.48 17.34 -4.91
CA HIS A 64 15.98 16.55 -6.03
C HIS A 64 16.20 15.11 -5.61
N ILE A 65 15.57 14.20 -6.35
CA ILE A 65 15.73 12.77 -6.16
C ILE A 65 16.29 12.20 -7.46
N THR A 66 17.44 11.55 -7.38
CA THR A 66 18.15 10.95 -8.52
C THR A 66 18.06 9.43 -8.44
N ILE A 67 17.43 8.82 -9.44
CA ILE A 67 17.38 7.36 -9.58
C ILE A 67 18.27 6.97 -10.77
N THR A 68 19.31 6.21 -10.49
CA THR A 68 20.25 5.71 -11.50
C THR A 68 20.18 4.19 -11.57
N ARG A 69 19.93 3.65 -12.77
CA ARG A 69 20.11 2.23 -13.06
C ARG A 69 21.52 2.01 -13.61
N GLY A 70 22.24 1.06 -13.04
CA GLY A 70 23.60 0.72 -13.49
C GLY A 70 23.87 -0.78 -13.49
N ARG A 71 25.11 -1.12 -13.83
CA ARG A 71 25.67 -2.46 -13.66
C ARG A 71 27.07 -2.34 -13.07
N GLU A 72 27.38 -3.17 -12.09
CA GLU A 72 28.70 -3.25 -11.45
C GLU A 72 29.03 -4.73 -11.22
N HIS A 73 30.25 -5.18 -11.52
CA HIS A 73 30.63 -6.61 -11.45
C HIS A 73 29.64 -7.58 -12.12
N ASN A 74 29.03 -7.17 -13.23
CA ASN A 74 27.95 -7.88 -13.96
C ASN A 74 26.59 -7.97 -13.26
N GLU A 75 26.41 -7.37 -12.10
CA GLU A 75 25.13 -7.31 -11.40
C GLU A 75 24.41 -5.99 -11.67
N ALA A 76 23.09 -6.05 -11.88
CA ALA A 76 22.28 -4.86 -12.06
C ALA A 76 21.97 -4.22 -10.71
N TYR A 77 22.08 -2.90 -10.62
CA TYR A 77 21.72 -2.15 -9.42
C TYR A 77 20.83 -0.96 -9.74
N LEU A 78 20.11 -0.51 -8.71
CA LEU A 78 19.45 0.79 -8.65
C LEU A 78 20.11 1.59 -7.53
N ARG A 79 20.52 2.82 -7.84
CA ARG A 79 20.98 3.80 -6.85
C ARG A 79 19.92 4.88 -6.75
N ILE A 80 19.49 5.18 -5.54
CA ILE A 80 18.57 6.27 -5.22
C ILE A 80 19.35 7.22 -4.32
N MET A 81 19.40 8.49 -4.70
CA MET A 81 20.05 9.56 -3.94
C MET A 81 19.10 10.75 -3.85
N ASP A 82 19.07 11.41 -2.71
CA ASP A 82 18.31 12.63 -2.51
C ASP A 82 19.14 13.69 -1.77
N ASP A 83 18.64 14.92 -1.79
CA ASP A 83 19.20 16.08 -1.10
C ASP A 83 18.38 16.47 0.15
N GLY A 84 17.68 15.51 0.76
CA GLY A 84 16.86 15.70 1.95
C GLY A 84 17.66 15.81 3.25
N ASP A 85 16.92 15.85 4.37
CA ASP A 85 17.46 16.10 5.72
C ASP A 85 18.44 15.00 6.21
N GLY A 86 18.42 13.83 5.58
CA GLY A 86 19.24 12.68 5.96
C GLY A 86 18.77 11.99 7.25
N ILE A 87 19.61 11.09 7.76
CA ILE A 87 19.37 10.37 9.02
C ILE A 87 20.54 10.65 9.98
N PRO A 88 20.30 11.09 11.23
CA PRO A 88 21.34 11.25 12.24
C PRO A 88 22.12 9.95 12.45
N LYS A 89 23.40 10.07 12.80
CA LYS A 89 24.29 8.89 12.96
C LYS A 89 23.88 7.98 14.13
N ASP A 90 23.21 8.54 15.12
CA ASP A 90 22.87 7.86 16.38
C ASP A 90 21.40 7.41 16.45
N ASP A 91 20.66 7.53 15.34
CA ASP A 91 19.32 6.95 15.14
C ASP A 91 19.40 5.54 14.55
#